data_AF-A0AAD4QCN8-F1
#
_entry.id   AF-A0AAD4QCN8-F1
#
_cell.length_a   1.000
_cell.length_b   1.000
_cell.length_c   1.000
_cell.angle_alpha   90.00
_cell.angle_beta   90.00
_cell.angle_gamma   90.00
#
_symmetry.space_group_name_H-M   'P 1'
#
loop_
_entity.id
_entity.type
_entity.pdbx_description
1 polymer ?
#
loop_
_entity_poly.entity_id
_entity_poly.type
_entity_poly.pdbx_seq_one_letter_code
_entity_poly.pdbx_strand_id
1 'polypeptide(L)'
;MPSVVQECPICLDRFRDPVVTPCGHLSCGTCMGTHVRASRDPYEATCPTCRAPFPIVTPDMSMIPKKYHVFISPSLRRVYLGDGEDTSRALIDDLNTEITLLKARVGTLRRDKDLLMDRCEAAQSAVARLTSDERNARLELVKAKEEARLANLSFESLKAVYRSLESM
;
A
#
# COMPACT_ATOMS: atom_id res chain seq x y z
N MET A 1 39.96 -29.19 -1.44
CA MET A 1 39.21 -28.00 -1.88
C MET A 1 39.67 -26.85 -0.99
N PRO A 2 40.47 -25.89 -1.49
CA PRO A 2 41.01 -24.84 -0.63
C PRO A 2 39.85 -23.99 -0.11
N SER A 3 39.91 -23.70 1.19
CA SER A 3 38.88 -23.03 1.98
C SER A 3 38.30 -21.81 1.25
N VAL A 4 36.99 -21.79 1.10
CA VAL A 4 36.24 -20.63 0.61
C VAL A 4 36.66 -19.44 1.48
N VAL A 5 37.23 -18.41 0.87
CA VAL A 5 37.54 -17.16 1.56
C VAL A 5 36.19 -16.56 1.99
N GLN A 6 35.88 -16.65 3.28
CA GLN A 6 34.64 -16.12 3.89
C GLN A 6 34.83 -14.72 4.48
N GLU A 7 36.08 -14.22 4.49
CA GLU A 7 36.48 -12.99 5.16
C GLU A 7 37.05 -11.96 4.18
N CYS A 8 36.74 -10.70 4.44
CA CYS A 8 37.26 -9.60 3.66
C CYS A 8 38.75 -9.37 3.96
N PRO A 9 39.62 -9.22 2.95
CA PRO A 9 41.07 -9.02 3.16
C PRO A 9 41.42 -7.65 3.75
N ILE A 10 40.46 -6.72 3.86
CA ILE A 10 40.66 -5.38 4.43
C ILE A 10 40.22 -5.33 5.89
N CYS A 11 38.98 -5.72 6.19
CA CYS A 11 38.44 -5.65 7.55
C CYS A 11 38.55 -6.95 8.34
N LEU A 12 38.99 -8.05 7.71
CA LEU A 12 39.19 -9.36 8.33
C LEU A 12 37.92 -9.89 9.03
N ASP A 13 36.76 -9.61 8.45
CA ASP A 13 35.44 -9.99 8.95
C ASP A 13 34.60 -10.54 7.79
N ARG A 14 33.47 -11.18 8.09
CA ARG A 14 32.53 -11.71 7.10
C ARG A 14 32.16 -10.64 6.08
N PHE A 15 32.11 -11.04 4.81
CA PHE A 15 31.71 -10.12 3.74
C PHE A 15 30.34 -9.50 4.00
N ARG A 16 30.30 -8.16 4.01
CA ARG A 16 29.08 -7.36 4.00
C ARG A 16 29.00 -6.63 2.68
N ASP A 17 27.95 -6.90 1.90
CA ASP A 17 27.79 -6.40 0.53
C ASP A 17 29.08 -6.56 -0.31
N PRO A 18 29.54 -7.80 -0.55
CA PRO A 18 30.80 -8.02 -1.24
C PRO A 18 30.76 -7.49 -2.67
N VAL A 19 31.87 -6.89 -3.08
CA VAL A 19 32.15 -6.49 -4.46
C VAL A 19 33.33 -7.28 -4.99
N VAL A 20 33.25 -7.67 -6.26
CA VAL A 20 34.31 -8.36 -6.99
C VAL A 20 35.01 -7.37 -7.92
N THR A 21 36.33 -7.44 -7.90
CA THR A 21 37.23 -6.70 -8.81
C THR A 21 37.37 -7.45 -10.14
N PRO A 22 37.88 -6.84 -11.23
CA PRO A 22 38.03 -7.54 -12.52
C PRO A 22 39.00 -8.73 -12.45
N CYS A 23 39.94 -8.71 -11.50
CA CYS A 23 40.84 -9.82 -11.22
C CYS A 23 40.20 -10.95 -10.38
N GLY A 24 38.92 -10.84 -10.02
CA GLY A 24 38.15 -11.89 -9.32
C GLY A 24 38.23 -11.88 -7.79
N HIS A 25 38.96 -10.95 -7.17
CA HIS A 25 39.04 -10.88 -5.71
C HIS A 25 37.89 -10.09 -5.10
N LEU A 26 37.44 -10.55 -3.93
CA LEU A 26 36.31 -10.01 -3.19
C LEU A 26 36.76 -9.09 -2.04
N SER A 27 35.97 -8.07 -1.76
CA SER A 27 36.10 -7.19 -0.59
C SER A 27 34.72 -6.63 -0.22
N CYS A 28 34.50 -6.21 1.02
CA CYS A 28 33.27 -5.48 1.37
C CYS A 28 33.15 -4.21 0.52
N GLY A 29 31.94 -3.86 0.09
CA GLY A 29 31.71 -2.65 -0.72
C GLY A 29 32.22 -1.37 -0.04
N THR A 30 32.04 -1.25 1.28
CA THR A 30 32.54 -0.13 2.07
C THR A 30 34.07 -0.08 2.13
N CYS A 31 34.71 -1.22 2.37
CA CYS A 31 36.17 -1.35 2.38
C CYS A 31 36.77 -0.98 1.03
N MET A 32 36.20 -1.49 -0.07
CA MET A 32 36.64 -1.14 -1.41
C MET A 32 36.43 0.33 -1.73
N GLY A 33 35.29 0.91 -1.35
CA GLY A 33 35.02 2.33 -1.54
C GLY A 33 36.04 3.23 -0.82
N THR A 34 36.43 2.87 0.41
CA THR A 34 37.47 3.60 1.15
C THR A 34 38.85 3.42 0.50
N HIS A 35 39.16 2.22 0.02
CA HIS A 35 40.41 1.95 -0.69
C HIS A 35 40.52 2.79 -1.98
N VAL A 36 39.45 2.83 -2.80
CA VAL A 36 39.41 3.62 -4.04
C VAL A 36 39.53 5.12 -3.75
N ARG A 37 38.83 5.65 -2.73
CA ARG A 37 38.92 7.07 -2.34
C ARG A 37 40.32 7.46 -1.84
N ALA A 38 41.08 6.52 -1.30
CA ALA A 38 42.46 6.75 -0.89
C ALA A 38 43.46 6.66 -2.05
N SER A 39 43.04 6.21 -3.24
CA SER A 39 43.89 6.17 -4.43
C SER A 39 44.30 7.58 -4.85
N ARG A 40 45.56 7.73 -5.27
CA ARG A 40 46.06 8.99 -5.84
C ARG A 40 45.66 9.17 -7.29
N ASP A 41 45.32 8.08 -7.97
CA ASP A 41 44.91 8.10 -9.37
C ASP A 41 43.39 8.29 -9.48
N PRO A 42 42.91 9.29 -10.23
CA PRO A 42 41.48 9.56 -10.40
C PRO A 42 40.78 8.61 -11.39
N TYR A 43 41.52 7.83 -12.16
CA TYR A 43 41.03 6.94 -13.22
C TYR A 43 41.20 5.45 -12.91
N GLU A 44 42.21 5.10 -12.10
CA GLU A 44 42.54 3.72 -11.74
C GLU A 44 42.62 3.49 -10.23
N ALA A 45 42.31 2.26 -9.82
CA ALA A 45 42.56 1.75 -8.48
C ALA A 45 43.21 0.37 -8.57
N THR A 46 43.82 -0.07 -7.48
CA THR A 46 44.45 -1.39 -7.40
C THR A 46 43.63 -2.35 -6.57
N CYS A 47 43.66 -3.64 -6.90
CA CYS A 47 43.08 -4.67 -6.06
C CYS A 47 43.82 -4.73 -4.70
N PRO A 48 43.14 -4.66 -3.54
CA PRO A 48 43.76 -4.81 -2.23
C PRO A 48 44.47 -6.16 -2.02
N THR A 49 44.01 -7.20 -2.72
CA THR A 49 44.52 -8.58 -2.58
C THR A 49 45.74 -8.83 -3.46
N CYS A 50 45.65 -8.57 -4.76
CA CYS A 50 46.72 -8.90 -5.73
C CYS A 50 47.39 -7.70 -6.38
N ARG A 51 46.97 -6.48 -6.03
CA ARG A 51 47.49 -5.20 -6.56
C ARG A 51 47.30 -5.00 -8.07
N ALA A 52 46.52 -5.85 -8.74
CA ALA A 52 46.16 -5.66 -10.14
C ALA A 52 45.43 -4.32 -10.33
N PRO A 53 45.85 -3.46 -11.28
CA PRO A 53 45.16 -2.22 -11.57
C PRO A 53 43.82 -2.49 -12.27
N PHE A 54 42.84 -1.62 -12.03
CA PHE A 54 41.57 -1.62 -12.72
C PHE A 54 41.00 -0.20 -12.86
N PRO A 55 40.25 0.09 -13.94
CA PRO A 55 39.65 1.40 -14.14
C PRO A 55 38.48 1.61 -13.19
N ILE A 56 38.33 2.80 -12.61
CA ILE A 56 37.18 3.15 -11.75
C ILE A 56 36.13 3.99 -12.48
N VAL A 57 36.47 4.52 -13.64
CA VAL A 57 35.57 5.35 -14.45
C VAL A 57 34.74 4.47 -15.38
N THR A 58 33.42 4.63 -15.30
CA THR A 58 32.48 4.09 -16.29
C THR A 58 32.20 5.16 -17.34
N PRO A 59 32.29 4.84 -18.64
CA PRO A 59 31.97 5.81 -19.69
C PRO A 59 30.47 6.15 -19.66
N ASP A 60 30.12 7.33 -20.18
CA ASP A 60 28.72 7.71 -20.35
C ASP A 60 28.05 6.80 -21.38
N MET A 61 27.12 5.96 -20.92
CA MET A 61 26.41 4.99 -21.75
C MET A 61 25.53 5.66 -22.82
N SER A 62 25.17 6.94 -22.66
CA SER A 62 24.40 7.68 -23.66
C SER A 62 25.20 7.94 -24.94
N MET A 63 26.52 8.05 -24.82
CA MET A 63 27.45 8.27 -25.94
C MET A 63 27.84 6.97 -26.63
N ILE A 64 27.38 5.82 -26.12
CA ILE A 64 27.74 4.49 -26.61
C ILE A 64 26.53 3.86 -27.30
N PRO A 65 26.66 3.36 -28.54
CA PRO A 65 25.60 2.63 -29.20
C PRO A 65 25.13 1.42 -28.38
N LYS A 66 23.81 1.27 -28.21
CA LYS A 66 23.18 0.24 -27.35
C LYS A 66 23.70 -1.18 -27.56
N LYS A 67 24.07 -1.55 -28.79
CA LYS A 67 24.64 -2.87 -29.11
C LYS A 67 25.93 -3.20 -28.35
N TYR A 68 26.66 -2.19 -27.86
CA TYR A 68 27.88 -2.39 -27.09
C TYR A 68 27.66 -2.41 -25.58
N HIS A 69 26.48 -2.00 -25.09
CA HIS A 69 26.20 -1.92 -23.64
C HIS A 69 26.39 -3.28 -22.95
N VAL A 70 26.07 -4.38 -23.63
CA VAL A 70 26.25 -5.74 -23.09
C VAL A 70 27.72 -6.13 -22.83
N PHE A 71 28.67 -5.45 -23.48
CA PHE A 71 30.11 -5.71 -23.32
C PHE A 71 30.77 -4.77 -22.30
N ILE A 72 30.03 -3.79 -21.76
CA ILE A 72 30.56 -2.85 -20.80
C ILE A 72 30.07 -3.23 -19.42
N SER A 73 30.97 -3.79 -18.62
CA SER A 73 30.69 -4.14 -17.23
C SER A 73 31.42 -3.17 -16.29
N PRO A 74 30.79 -2.71 -15.21
CA PRO A 74 31.49 -1.94 -14.18
C PRO A 74 32.63 -2.76 -13.59
N SER A 75 33.74 -2.11 -13.26
CA SER A 75 34.92 -2.78 -12.72
C SER A 75 34.69 -3.34 -11.32
N LEU A 76 33.82 -2.70 -10.53
CA LEU A 76 33.38 -3.19 -9.23
C LEU A 76 31.94 -3.70 -9.35
N ARG A 77 31.76 -5.01 -9.25
CA ARG A 77 30.44 -5.64 -9.35
C ARG A 77 30.02 -6.21 -8.00
N ARG A 78 28.79 -5.91 -7.57
CA ARG A 78 28.22 -6.53 -6.36
C ARG A 78 27.99 -8.02 -6.60
N VAL A 79 28.35 -8.85 -5.63
CA VAL A 79 28.11 -10.29 -5.63
C VAL A 79 27.25 -10.65 -4.43
N TYR A 80 26.33 -11.59 -4.61
CA TYR A 80 25.57 -12.18 -3.52
C TYR A 80 26.23 -13.51 -3.19
N LEU A 81 26.98 -13.54 -2.09
CA LEU A 81 27.48 -14.80 -1.54
C LEU A 81 26.29 -15.43 -0.82
N GLY A 82 25.92 -16.65 -1.23
CA GLY A 82 24.86 -17.39 -0.57
C GLY A 82 25.30 -17.74 0.85
N ASP A 83 24.76 -17.00 1.82
CA ASP A 83 24.83 -17.39 3.20
C ASP A 83 23.89 -18.59 3.38
N GLY A 84 24.46 -19.74 3.75
CA GLY A 84 23.82 -21.04 3.99
C GLY A 84 22.32 -21.11 3.66
N GLU A 85 22.00 -21.80 2.56
CA GLU A 85 20.67 -21.92 1.93
C GLU A 85 19.51 -22.11 2.93
N ASP A 86 19.77 -22.73 4.08
CA ASP A 86 18.79 -23.03 5.13
C ASP A 86 18.24 -21.78 5.85
N THR A 87 19.08 -20.80 6.19
CA THR A 87 18.60 -19.59 6.90
C THR A 87 17.81 -18.65 6.00
N SER A 88 18.23 -18.51 4.75
CA SER A 88 17.53 -17.68 3.77
C SER A 88 16.20 -18.30 3.36
N ARG A 89 16.11 -19.63 3.26
CA ARG A 89 14.87 -20.33 2.90
C ARG A 89 13.83 -20.29 4.01
N ALA A 90 14.23 -20.50 5.26
CA ALA A 90 13.32 -20.37 6.42
C ALA A 90 12.71 -18.97 6.51
N LEU A 91 13.52 -17.90 6.35
CA LEU A 91 13.02 -16.52 6.35
C LEU A 91 12.03 -16.26 5.19
N ILE A 92 12.32 -16.79 4.00
CA ILE A 92 11.43 -16.67 2.85
C ILE A 92 10.10 -17.38 3.11
N ASP A 93 10.14 -18.58 3.71
CA ASP A 93 8.94 -19.33 4.05
C ASP A 93 8.09 -18.60 5.09
N ASP A 94 8.71 -18.07 6.15
CA ASP A 94 8.03 -17.26 7.17
C ASP A 94 7.35 -16.04 6.54
N LEU A 95 8.06 -15.29 5.70
CA LEU A 95 7.48 -14.14 4.99
C LEU A 95 6.32 -14.55 4.07
N ASN A 96 6.42 -15.69 3.38
CA ASN A 96 5.35 -16.20 2.54
C ASN A 96 4.11 -16.60 3.36
N THR A 97 4.30 -17.19 4.55
CA THR A 97 3.18 -17.49 5.45
C THR A 97 2.51 -16.20 5.94
N GLU A 98 3.28 -15.19 6.33
CA GLU A 98 2.75 -13.90 6.77
C GLU A 98 1.98 -13.19 5.65
N ILE A 99 2.52 -13.16 4.44
CA ILE A 99 1.83 -12.61 3.26
C ILE A 99 0.49 -13.31 3.04
N THR A 100 0.44 -14.64 3.18
CA THR A 100 -0.77 -15.42 2.99
C THR A 100 -1.84 -15.07 4.04
N LEU A 101 -1.44 -14.96 5.31
CA LEU A 101 -2.32 -14.56 6.40
C LEU A 101 -2.86 -13.14 6.22
N LEU A 102 -1.99 -12.20 5.86
CA LEU A 102 -2.39 -10.81 5.63
C LEU A 102 -3.36 -10.68 4.45
N LYS A 103 -3.12 -11.41 3.35
CA LYS A 103 -4.05 -11.45 2.20
C LYS A 103 -5.42 -11.98 2.61
N ALA A 104 -5.47 -13.06 3.40
CA ALA A 104 -6.73 -13.61 3.90
C ALA A 104 -7.48 -12.60 4.78
N ARG A 105 -6.78 -11.95 5.71
CA ARG A 105 -7.35 -10.91 6.59
C ARG A 105 -7.89 -9.72 5.81
N VAL A 106 -7.15 -9.22 4.82
CA VAL A 106 -7.61 -8.14 3.93
C VAL A 106 -8.86 -8.58 3.16
N GLY A 107 -8.91 -9.82 2.70
CA GLY A 107 -10.08 -10.39 2.04
C GLY A 107 -11.33 -10.38 2.93
N THR A 108 -11.20 -10.76 4.20
CA THR A 108 -12.31 -10.71 5.17
C THR A 108 -12.76 -9.27 5.45
N LEU A 109 -11.83 -8.37 5.74
CA LEU A 109 -12.17 -6.97 6.03
C LEU A 109 -12.87 -6.27 4.85
N ARG A 110 -12.50 -6.61 3.61
CA ARG A 110 -13.20 -6.10 2.42
C ARG A 110 -14.64 -6.58 2.37
N ARG A 111 -14.89 -7.88 2.57
CA ARG A 111 -16.25 -8.46 2.63
C ARG A 111 -17.10 -7.81 3.72
N ASP A 112 -16.55 -7.66 4.92
CA ASP A 112 -17.28 -7.06 6.05
C ASP A 112 -17.63 -5.59 5.78
N LYS A 113 -16.70 -4.84 5.18
CA LYS A 113 -16.92 -3.45 4.78
C LYS A 113 -18.05 -3.36 3.74
N ASP A 114 -18.04 -4.21 2.72
CA ASP A 114 -19.07 -4.20 1.68
C ASP A 114 -20.45 -4.53 2.28
N LEU A 115 -20.53 -5.56 3.14
CA LEU A 115 -21.76 -5.89 3.86
C LEU A 115 -22.26 -4.73 4.75
N LEU A 116 -21.35 -4.03 5.42
CA LEU A 116 -21.71 -2.88 6.26
C LEU A 116 -22.25 -1.73 5.40
N MET A 117 -21.64 -1.47 4.25
CA MET A 117 -22.11 -0.46 3.30
C MET A 117 -23.52 -0.76 2.80
N ASP A 118 -23.79 -2.00 2.38
CA ASP A 118 -25.12 -2.43 1.92
C ASP A 118 -26.18 -2.23 3.03
N ARG A 119 -25.83 -2.57 4.28
CA ARG A 119 -26.72 -2.38 5.44
C ARG A 119 -26.97 -0.90 5.73
N CYS A 120 -25.96 -0.06 5.61
CA CYS A 120 -26.10 1.38 5.77
C CYS A 120 -27.00 1.99 4.70
N GLU A 121 -26.84 1.59 3.43
CA GLU A 121 -27.69 2.05 2.33
C GLU A 121 -29.15 1.62 2.50
N ALA A 122 -29.38 0.36 2.89
CA ALA A 122 -30.72 -0.15 3.18
C ALA A 122 -31.38 0.61 4.34
N ALA A 123 -30.65 0.88 5.41
CA ALA A 123 -31.14 1.65 6.55
C ALA A 123 -31.46 3.10 6.16
N GLN A 124 -30.58 3.75 5.40
CA GLN A 124 -30.80 5.11 4.88
C GLN A 124 -32.06 5.17 4.00
N SER A 125 -32.25 4.19 3.13
CA SER A 125 -33.43 4.08 2.27
C SER A 125 -34.72 3.89 3.09
N ALA A 126 -34.68 3.06 4.13
CA ALA A 126 -35.81 2.86 5.03
C ALA A 126 -36.17 4.15 5.79
N VAL A 127 -35.19 4.86 6.31
CA VAL A 127 -35.40 6.16 6.99
C VAL A 127 -35.97 7.19 6.03
N ALA A 128 -35.48 7.26 4.79
CA ALA A 128 -36.02 8.17 3.78
C ALA A 128 -37.51 7.90 3.48
N ARG A 129 -37.91 6.63 3.42
CA ARG A 129 -39.32 6.26 3.26
C ARG A 129 -40.16 6.68 4.47
N LEU A 130 -39.74 6.31 5.68
CA LEU A 130 -40.48 6.64 6.90
C LEU A 130 -40.65 8.15 7.09
N THR A 131 -39.62 8.94 6.78
CA THR A 131 -39.70 10.40 6.87
C THR A 131 -40.65 11.00 5.83
N SER A 132 -40.69 10.46 4.61
CA SER A 132 -41.68 10.84 3.60
C SER A 132 -43.10 10.47 4.03
N ASP A 133 -43.29 9.25 4.53
CA ASP A 133 -44.59 8.75 5.00
C ASP A 133 -45.10 9.57 6.19
N GLU A 134 -44.24 9.88 7.14
CA GLU A 134 -44.56 10.75 8.28
C GLU A 134 -44.97 12.16 7.80
N ARG A 135 -44.25 12.73 6.84
CA ARG A 135 -44.60 14.03 6.26
C ARG A 135 -45.98 14.00 5.58
N ASN A 136 -46.27 12.95 4.83
CA ASN A 136 -47.56 12.78 4.16
C ASN A 136 -48.70 12.63 5.18
N ALA A 137 -48.52 11.78 6.20
CA ALA A 137 -49.50 11.60 7.27
C ALA A 137 -49.76 12.90 8.04
N ARG A 138 -48.72 13.72 8.29
CA ARG A 138 -48.88 15.06 8.90
C ARG A 138 -49.74 15.98 8.03
N LEU A 139 -49.54 15.98 6.71
CA LEU A 139 -50.34 16.79 5.79
C LEU A 139 -51.79 16.31 5.72
N GLU A 140 -52.03 15.01 5.68
CA GLU A 140 -53.37 14.43 5.72
C GLU A 140 -54.10 14.76 7.03
N LEU A 141 -53.40 14.67 8.17
CA LEU A 141 -53.95 15.06 9.46
C LEU A 141 -54.38 16.54 9.48
N VAL A 142 -53.58 17.44 8.90
CA VAL A 142 -53.94 18.86 8.78
C VAL A 142 -55.20 19.03 7.94
N LYS A 143 -55.30 18.35 6.78
CA LYS A 143 -56.49 18.40 5.91
C LYS A 143 -57.74 17.86 6.62
N ALA A 144 -57.64 16.68 7.23
CA ALA A 144 -58.76 16.06 7.94
C ALA A 144 -59.24 16.91 9.12
N LYS A 145 -58.33 17.57 9.84
CA LYS A 145 -58.68 18.52 10.91
C LYS A 145 -59.46 19.71 10.37
N GLU A 146 -59.08 20.26 9.22
CA GLU A 146 -59.79 21.39 8.62
C GLU A 146 -61.17 20.96 8.10
N GLU A 147 -61.28 19.80 7.46
CA GLU A 147 -62.56 19.24 7.03
C GLU A 147 -63.52 19.01 8.21
N ALA A 148 -63.01 18.41 9.30
CA ALA A 148 -63.79 18.22 10.52
C ALA A 148 -64.22 19.56 11.15
N ARG A 149 -63.35 20.59 11.11
CA ARG A 149 -63.68 21.94 11.59
C ARG A 149 -64.83 22.55 10.79
N LEU A 150 -64.76 22.47 9.46
CA LEU A 150 -65.82 22.97 8.56
C LEU A 150 -67.14 22.21 8.75
N ALA A 151 -67.08 20.87 8.85
CA ALA A 151 -68.25 20.04 9.11
C ALA A 151 -68.91 20.39 10.46
N ASN A 152 -68.12 20.61 11.51
CA ASN A 152 -68.63 21.03 12.82
C ASN A 152 -69.32 22.40 12.76
N LEU A 153 -68.72 23.39 12.08
CA LEU A 153 -69.37 24.69 11.87
C LEU A 153 -70.70 24.56 11.13
N SER A 154 -70.73 23.74 10.08
CA SER A 154 -71.96 23.46 9.33
C SER A 154 -73.02 22.80 10.22
N PHE A 155 -72.63 21.81 11.04
CA PHE A 155 -73.53 21.10 11.95
C PHE A 155 -74.12 22.03 13.02
N GLU A 156 -73.29 22.89 13.64
CA GLU A 156 -73.75 23.87 14.61
C GLU A 156 -74.75 24.86 14.01
N SER A 157 -74.49 25.33 12.77
CA SER A 157 -75.40 26.24 12.07
C SER A 157 -76.76 25.59 11.81
N LEU A 158 -76.79 24.34 11.34
CA LEU A 158 -78.02 23.59 11.08
C LEU A 158 -78.78 23.34 12.40
N LYS A 159 -78.08 23.01 13.48
CA LYS A 159 -78.67 22.82 14.81
C LYS A 159 -79.33 24.09 15.34
N ALA A 160 -78.73 25.25 15.10
CA ALA A 160 -79.32 26.54 15.48
C ALA A 160 -80.61 26.82 14.71
N VAL A 161 -80.62 26.55 13.39
CA VAL A 161 -81.82 26.66 12.56
C VAL A 161 -82.92 25.74 13.07
N TYR A 162 -82.62 24.47 13.34
CA TYR A 162 -83.61 23.51 13.83
C TYR A 162 -84.23 23.95 15.18
N ARG A 163 -83.40 24.40 16.14
CA ARG A 163 -83.90 24.93 17.41
C ARG A 163 -84.81 26.15 17.25
N SER A 164 -84.50 27.03 16.29
CA SER A 164 -85.35 28.20 16.03
C SER A 164 -86.73 27.81 15.50
N LEU A 165 -86.79 26.74 14.69
CA LEU A 165 -88.04 26.18 14.17
C LEU A 165 -88.86 25.48 15.25
N GLU A 166 -88.24 24.81 16.22
CA GLU A 166 -88.93 24.21 17.38
C GLU A 166 -89.47 25.25 18.38
N SER A 167 -88.96 26.49 18.35
CA SER A 167 -89.39 27.57 19.25
C SER A 167 -90.51 28.47 18.71
N MET A 168 -90.99 28.20 17.48
CA MET A 168 -92.16 28.84 16.86
C MET A 168 -93.41 27.98 17.03
#